data_AF-A0A9P1D7P8-F1
#
_entry.id   AF-A0A9P1D7P8-F1
#
_cell.length_a   1.000
_cell.length_b   1.000
_cell.length_c   1.000
_cell.angle_alpha   90.00
_cell.angle_beta   90.00
_cell.angle_gamma   90.00
#
_symmetry.space_group_name_H-M   'P 1'
#
loop_
_entity.id
_entity.type
_entity.pdbx_description
1 polymer ?
#
loop_
_entity_poly.entity_id
_entity_poly.type
_entity_poly.pdbx_seq_one_letter_code
_entity_poly.pdbx_strand_id
1 'polypeptide(L)'
;MKTYDLMKDAPGCTGMFWRADPRSGKKGSMDNWPRDGAQLQGIVHEVNGEKWLECKQVKQKGGSWISCEADQWMPFRYSQYYLQEA
;
A
#
# COMPACT_ATOMS: atom_id res chain seq x y z
N MET A 1 -12.19 -8.30 -0.37
CA MET A 1 -11.02 -7.52 -0.84
C MET A 1 -11.52 -6.28 -1.54
N LYS A 2 -10.83 -5.15 -1.36
CA LYS A 2 -11.16 -3.87 -2.00
C LYS A 2 -9.95 -3.33 -2.74
N THR A 3 -10.19 -2.47 -3.72
CA THR A 3 -9.15 -1.79 -4.51
C THR A 3 -9.02 -0.35 -4.04
N TYR A 4 -7.78 0.13 -3.99
CA TYR A 4 -7.45 1.48 -3.57
C TYR A 4 -6.43 2.09 -4.52
N ASP A 5 -6.62 3.35 -4.86
CA ASP A 5 -5.62 4.16 -5.56
C ASP A 5 -4.61 4.74 -4.57
N LEU A 6 -3.32 4.67 -4.90
CA LEU A 6 -2.28 5.37 -4.17
C LEU A 6 -2.24 6.83 -4.61
N MET A 7 -2.85 7.68 -3.79
CA MET A 7 -2.95 9.11 -4.02
C MET A 7 -1.85 9.87 -3.29
N LYS A 8 -1.54 11.07 -3.79
CA LYS A 8 -0.48 11.94 -3.26
C LYS A 8 -0.96 13.38 -3.21
N ASP A 9 -0.75 14.07 -2.08
CA ASP A 9 -1.23 15.45 -1.87
C ASP A 9 -0.12 16.48 -1.62
N ALA A 10 1.15 16.07 -1.65
CA ALA A 10 2.28 16.99 -1.58
C ALA A 10 3.41 16.53 -2.52
N PRO A 11 4.27 17.44 -3.02
CA PRO A 11 5.44 17.07 -3.82
C PRO A 11 6.43 16.23 -3.01
N GLY A 12 7.34 15.52 -3.68
CA GLY A 12 8.36 14.69 -3.03
C GLY A 12 8.57 13.34 -3.72
N CYS A 13 8.62 12.26 -2.93
CA CYS A 13 8.88 10.88 -3.35
C CYS A 13 8.05 10.43 -4.58
N THR A 14 8.43 9.32 -5.23
CA THR A 14 7.76 8.78 -6.43
C THR A 14 6.91 7.54 -6.15
N GLY A 15 6.52 7.39 -4.89
CA GLY A 15 5.53 6.44 -4.38
C GLY A 15 5.84 6.07 -2.92
N MET A 16 5.34 4.93 -2.49
CA MET A 16 5.45 4.50 -1.10
C MET A 16 6.01 3.09 -0.95
N PHE A 17 7.10 2.98 -0.21
CA PHE A 17 7.66 1.70 0.20
C PHE A 17 6.68 0.93 1.10
N TRP A 18 6.68 -0.40 0.97
CA TRP A 18 5.96 -1.29 1.87
C TRP A 18 6.32 -1.01 3.32
N ARG A 19 5.30 -1.11 4.18
CA ARG A 19 5.46 -1.08 5.62
C ARG A 19 5.42 -2.50 6.17
N ALA A 20 6.08 -2.66 7.31
CA ALA A 20 5.98 -3.87 8.09
C ALA A 20 4.52 -4.10 8.54
N ASP A 21 4.17 -5.34 8.83
CA ASP A 21 2.91 -5.67 9.49
C ASP A 21 2.79 -4.84 10.77
N PRO A 22 1.77 -3.98 10.90
CA PRO A 22 1.61 -3.09 12.04
C PRO A 22 1.35 -3.83 13.37
N ARG A 23 1.06 -5.13 13.34
CA ARG A 23 0.80 -5.96 14.52
C ARG A 23 2.06 -6.70 14.99
N SER A 24 2.84 -7.22 14.05
CA SER A 24 3.98 -8.10 14.34
C SER A 24 5.34 -7.46 14.11
N GLY A 25 5.40 -6.34 13.38
CA GLY A 25 6.64 -5.69 12.97
C GLY A 25 7.43 -6.46 11.90
N LYS A 26 6.92 -7.60 11.42
CA LYS A 26 7.54 -8.36 10.33
C LYS A 26 7.47 -7.57 9.03
N LYS A 27 8.56 -7.62 8.27
CA LYS A 27 8.71 -6.85 7.04
C LYS A 27 9.01 -7.80 5.90
N GLY A 28 8.16 -7.77 4.87
CA GLY A 28 8.35 -8.53 3.64
C GLY A 28 9.45 -7.93 2.75
N SER A 29 9.58 -8.49 1.54
CA SER A 29 10.45 -7.90 0.52
C SER A 29 10.05 -6.46 0.21
N MET A 30 11.04 -5.63 -0.11
CA MET A 30 10.84 -4.27 -0.59
C MET A 30 10.57 -4.19 -2.09
N ASP A 31 10.47 -5.33 -2.77
CA ASP A 31 10.26 -5.38 -4.22
C ASP A 31 8.86 -4.95 -4.63
N ASN A 32 8.77 -4.41 -5.85
CA ASN A 32 7.54 -3.98 -6.50
C ASN A 32 6.64 -3.05 -5.63
N TRP A 33 7.25 -2.21 -4.81
CA TRP A 33 6.53 -1.21 -4.04
C TRP A 33 5.78 -0.22 -4.94
N PRO A 34 4.60 0.27 -4.53
CA PRO A 34 3.69 1.02 -5.38
C PRO A 34 4.23 2.42 -5.68
N ARG A 35 4.31 2.75 -6.96
CA ARG A 35 4.69 4.08 -7.45
C ARG A 35 3.48 5.01 -7.52
N ASP A 36 3.75 6.30 -7.73
CA ASP A 36 2.69 7.31 -7.93
C ASP A 36 1.67 6.83 -8.99
N GLY A 37 0.38 6.78 -8.61
CA GLY A 37 -0.71 6.31 -9.47
C GLY A 37 -0.84 4.79 -9.60
N ALA A 38 -0.19 4.01 -8.72
CA ALA A 38 -0.45 2.58 -8.59
C ALA A 38 -1.81 2.31 -7.92
N GLN A 39 -2.34 1.13 -8.20
CA GLN A 39 -3.53 0.60 -7.54
C GLN A 39 -3.14 -0.60 -6.67
N LEU A 40 -3.76 -0.72 -5.50
CA LEU A 40 -3.54 -1.78 -4.54
C LEU A 40 -4.84 -2.50 -4.28
N GLN A 41 -4.81 -3.83 -4.28
CA GLN A 41 -5.93 -4.66 -3.87
C GLN A 41 -5.57 -5.41 -2.60
N GLY A 42 -6.44 -5.36 -1.59
CA GLY A 42 -6.10 -5.93 -0.30
C GLY A 42 -7.26 -6.07 0.69
N ILE A 43 -6.88 -6.45 1.90
CA ILE A 43 -7.77 -6.60 3.05
C ILE A 43 -7.50 -5.44 4.01
N VAL A 44 -8.56 -4.77 4.45
CA VAL A 44 -8.45 -3.67 5.43
C VAL A 44 -8.42 -4.25 6.82
N HIS A 45 -7.48 -3.78 7.62
CA HIS A 45 -7.36 -4.06 9.04
C HIS A 45 -7.37 -2.75 9.81
N GLU A 46 -7.90 -2.81 11.03
CA GLU A 46 -7.75 -1.73 12.01
C GLU A 46 -6.77 -2.19 13.08
N VAL A 47 -5.71 -1.42 13.29
CA VAL A 47 -4.63 -1.75 14.24
C VAL A 47 -4.28 -0.48 15.00
N ASN A 48 -4.43 -0.52 16.33
CA ASN A 48 -4.20 0.63 17.22
C ASN A 48 -4.98 1.90 16.82
N GLY A 49 -6.21 1.74 16.32
CA GLY A 49 -7.06 2.85 15.88
C GLY A 49 -6.73 3.43 14.50
N GLU A 50 -5.75 2.85 13.79
CA GLU A 50 -5.39 3.25 12.44
C GLU A 50 -5.83 2.20 11.41
N LYS A 51 -6.18 2.65 10.19
CA LYS A 51 -6.53 1.77 9.07
C LYS A 51 -5.28 1.40 8.27
N TRP A 52 -5.16 0.11 8.02
CA TRP A 52 -4.07 -0.50 7.27
C TRP A 52 -4.61 -1.41 6.17
N LEU A 53 -3.91 -1.46 5.05
CA LEU A 53 -4.15 -2.37 3.96
C LEU A 53 -3.07 -3.46 3.99
N GLU A 54 -3.50 -4.70 4.17
CA GLU A 54 -2.70 -5.87 3.83
C GLU A 54 -2.77 -6.05 2.31
N CYS A 55 -1.68 -5.73 1.60
CA CYS A 55 -1.66 -5.84 0.16
C CYS A 55 -1.71 -7.31 -0.27
N LYS A 56 -2.56 -7.62 -1.25
CA LYS A 56 -2.59 -8.91 -1.93
C LYS A 56 -2.14 -8.82 -3.37
N GLN A 57 -2.44 -7.70 -4.04
CA GLN A 57 -1.95 -7.42 -5.39
C GLN A 57 -1.67 -5.93 -5.56
N VAL A 58 -0.67 -5.61 -6.36
CA VAL A 58 -0.31 -4.25 -6.76
C VAL A 58 -0.27 -4.16 -8.27
N LYS A 59 -0.83 -3.09 -8.81
CA LYS A 59 -0.77 -2.73 -10.23
C LYS A 59 -0.08 -1.39 -10.36
N GLN A 60 1.12 -1.39 -10.92
CA GLN A 60 1.81 -0.16 -11.27
C GLN A 60 1.03 0.58 -12.36
N LYS A 61 1.20 1.90 -12.45
CA LYS A 61 0.50 2.72 -13.45
C LYS A 61 0.73 2.19 -14.87
N GLY A 62 -0.35 1.80 -15.55
CA GLY A 62 -0.31 1.21 -16.91
C GLY A 62 0.19 -0.23 -16.99
N GLY A 63 0.52 -0.86 -15.86
CA GLY A 63 0.98 -2.25 -15.79
C GLY A 63 -0.14 -3.26 -15.53
N SER A 64 0.26 -4.51 -15.30
CA SER A 64 -0.61 -5.61 -14.88
C SER A 64 -0.64 -5.73 -13.35
N TRP A 65 -1.67 -6.41 -12.83
CA TRP A 65 -1.71 -6.82 -11.42
C TRP A 65 -0.64 -7.88 -11.15
N ILE A 66 0.16 -7.65 -10.12
CA ILE A 66 1.21 -8.56 -9.64
C ILE A 66 0.91 -8.87 -8.17
N SER A 67 1.07 -10.13 -7.76
CA SER A 67 0.87 -10.54 -6.38
C SER A 67 1.84 -9.83 -5.44
N CYS A 68 1.31 -9.33 -4.32
CA CYS A 68 2.11 -8.88 -3.18
C CYS A 68 2.63 -10.11 -2.42
N GLU A 69 3.85 -10.03 -1.92
CA GLU A 69 4.42 -11.03 -1.02
C GLU A 69 3.84 -10.90 0.40
N ALA A 70 4.17 -11.85 1.26
CA ALA A 70 3.82 -11.76 2.68
C ALA A 70 4.43 -10.50 3.30
N ASP A 71 3.76 -9.97 4.34
CA ASP A 71 4.24 -8.84 5.13
C ASP A 71 4.47 -7.54 4.32
N GLN A 72 3.67 -7.33 3.26
CA GLN A 72 3.60 -6.08 2.50
C GLN A 72 2.35 -5.28 2.87
N TRP A 73 2.54 -4.26 3.72
CA TRP A 73 1.45 -3.47 4.29
C TRP A 73 1.52 -2.01 3.89
N MET A 74 0.37 -1.34 3.95
CA MET A 74 0.25 0.09 3.65
C MET A 74 -0.75 0.76 4.60
N PRO A 75 -0.36 1.78 5.39
CA PRO A 75 -1.33 2.58 6.13
C PRO A 75 -2.16 3.42 5.15
N PHE A 76 -3.39 3.75 5.53
CA PHE A 76 -4.26 4.60 4.70
C PHE A 76 -3.79 6.05 4.60
N ARG A 77 -2.91 6.49 5.50
CA ARG A 77 -2.25 7.79 5.45
C ARG A 77 -0.81 7.67 5.92
N TYR A 78 0.13 8.22 5.15
CA TYR A 78 1.52 8.35 5.58
C TYR A 78 2.22 9.47 4.82
N SER A 79 2.73 10.47 5.55
CA SER A 79 3.41 11.62 4.95
C SER A 79 2.52 12.27 3.86
N GLN A 80 2.99 12.27 2.60
CA GLN A 80 2.28 12.81 1.44
C GLN A 80 1.37 11.83 0.69
N TYR A 81 1.21 10.59 1.18
CA TYR A 81 0.43 9.55 0.53
C TYR A 81 -0.81 9.17 1.32
N TYR A 82 -1.88 8.82 0.60
CA TYR A 82 -3.08 8.24 1.17
C TYR A 82 -3.73 7.23 0.22
N LEU A 83 -4.48 6.29 0.79
CA LEU A 83 -5.26 5.31 0.03
C LEU A 83 -6.70 5.78 -0.10
N GLN A 84 -7.19 5.82 -1.34
CA GLN A 84 -8.58 6.15 -1.65
C GLN A 84 -9.25 4.94 -2.30
N GLU A 85 -10.44 4.54 -1.81
CA GLU A 85 -11.19 3.42 -2.42
C GLU A 85 -11.55 3.79 -3.87
N ALA A 86 -11.22 2.89 -4.80
CA ALA A 86 -11.36 3.08 -6.25
C ALA A 86 -12.73 2.64 -6.78
#